data_AF-A0A962XZT3-F1
#
_entry.id   AF-A0A962XZT3-F1
#
_cell.length_a   1.000
_cell.length_b   1.000
_cell.length_c   1.000
_cell.angle_alpha   90.00
_cell.angle_beta   90.00
_cell.angle_gamma   90.00
#
_symmetry.space_group_name_H-M   'P 1'
#
loop_
_entity.id
_entity.type
_entity.pdbx_description
1 polymer ?
#
loop_
_entity_poly.entity_id
_entity_poly.type
_entity_poly.pdbx_seq_one_letter_code
_entity_poly.pdbx_strand_id
1 'polypeptide(L)'
;NALPAVLYAALGVDRIEKKVLGVDLQGDMLRRDVAQTTVNFRNHRLAFLTESETETRWELKKQAFDYLIEIALKRLISIRTRREQLEREQRHLLQKQARLLKSAKLGLEPLLETGSPEVHDPAAIDRQLREVRAELDQMRADSATIEDHLERVASTLREPEQHLRMEQVTLTLDHMNQKVAPNSSRVASTLTFDDTLLGDDRRFTTLLVRFPTSEILPKPDFFEEAHRLLTL
;
A
#
# COMPACT_ATOMS: atom_id res chain seq x y z
N ASN A 1 -8.55 19.44 32.09
CA ASN A 1 -7.75 20.35 31.25
C ASN A 1 -8.64 20.88 30.14
N ALA A 2 -8.72 22.21 29.99
CA ALA A 2 -9.43 22.82 28.88
C ALA A 2 -8.69 22.50 27.57
N LEU A 3 -9.43 22.25 26.49
CA LEU A 3 -8.84 22.09 25.17
C LEU A 3 -8.19 23.40 24.73
N PRO A 4 -7.08 23.36 23.96
CA PRO A 4 -6.46 24.55 23.41
C PRO A 4 -7.43 25.29 22.48
N ALA A 5 -7.21 26.58 22.22
CA ALA A 5 -8.09 27.37 21.35
C ALA A 5 -8.11 26.87 19.89
N VAL A 6 -7.00 26.25 19.45
CA VAL A 6 -6.77 25.77 18.10
C VAL A 6 -6.13 24.40 18.17
N LEU A 7 -6.50 23.51 17.25
CA LEU A 7 -5.86 22.23 17.04
C LEU A 7 -5.29 22.13 15.63
N TYR A 8 -4.23 21.34 15.52
CA TYR A 8 -3.61 20.95 14.26
C TYR A 8 -3.79 19.45 14.07
N ALA A 9 -3.93 19.03 12.81
CA ALA A 9 -4.08 17.63 12.45
C ALA A 9 -3.61 17.36 11.02
N ALA A 10 -3.33 16.09 10.73
CA ALA A 10 -3.20 15.61 9.37
C ALA A 10 -4.56 15.13 8.86
N LEU A 11 -5.01 15.66 7.73
CA LEU A 11 -6.19 15.20 7.01
C LEU A 11 -5.74 14.33 5.83
N GLY A 12 -6.09 13.05 5.89
CA GLY A 12 -5.95 12.10 4.78
C GLY A 12 -7.27 11.97 4.01
N VAL A 13 -7.22 12.02 2.68
CA VAL A 13 -8.39 11.85 1.81
C VAL A 13 -8.04 11.03 0.56
N ASP A 14 -9.01 10.28 0.05
CA ASP A 14 -8.88 9.60 -1.23
C ASP A 14 -9.35 10.53 -2.36
N ARG A 15 -8.44 10.93 -3.25
CA ARG A 15 -8.80 11.67 -4.47
C ARG A 15 -9.34 10.71 -5.53
N ILE A 16 -10.51 11.02 -6.07
CA ILE A 16 -11.12 10.31 -7.20
C ILE A 16 -11.27 11.28 -8.37
N GLU A 17 -10.79 10.87 -9.53
CA GLU A 17 -11.03 11.56 -10.79
C GLU A 17 -11.95 10.72 -11.66
N LYS A 18 -13.08 11.29 -12.07
CA LYS A 18 -14.04 10.64 -12.96
C LYS A 18 -14.13 11.43 -14.26
N LYS A 19 -13.95 10.73 -15.38
CA LYS A 19 -14.24 11.28 -16.70
C LYS A 19 -15.74 11.20 -16.94
N VAL A 20 -16.35 12.33 -17.23
CA VAL A 20 -17.79 12.47 -17.50
C VAL A 20 -17.98 13.23 -18.81
N LEU A 21 -19.10 12.97 -19.48
CA LEU A 21 -19.52 13.77 -20.63
C LEU A 21 -20.42 14.89 -20.09
N GLY A 22 -20.02 16.12 -20.35
CA GLY A 22 -20.74 17.30 -19.90
C GLY A 22 -21.04 18.26 -21.03
N VAL A 23 -21.63 19.38 -20.64
CA VAL A 23 -21.88 20.51 -21.51
C VAL A 23 -20.85 21.58 -21.16
N ASP A 24 -20.21 22.16 -22.17
CA ASP A 24 -19.28 23.28 -22.01
C ASP A 24 -19.76 24.45 -22.87
N LEU A 25 -19.61 25.65 -22.33
CA LEU A 25 -20.00 26.88 -23.02
C LEU A 25 -18.70 27.57 -23.47
N GLN A 26 -18.46 27.61 -24.78
CA GLN A 26 -17.29 28.28 -25.36
C GLN A 26 -17.76 29.57 -26.05
N GLY A 27 -17.60 30.71 -25.37
CA GLY A 27 -18.25 31.96 -25.79
C GLY A 27 -19.76 31.86 -25.61
N ASP A 28 -20.54 32.07 -26.68
CA ASP A 28 -22.00 31.91 -26.69
C ASP A 28 -22.46 30.53 -27.23
N MET A 29 -21.52 29.65 -27.61
CA MET A 29 -21.88 28.36 -28.23
C MET A 29 -21.86 27.23 -27.20
N LEU A 30 -23.02 26.58 -27.04
CA LEU A 30 -23.19 25.43 -26.17
C LEU A 30 -22.72 24.16 -26.89
N ARG A 31 -21.67 23.52 -26.36
CA ARG A 31 -21.14 22.26 -26.87
C ARG A 31 -21.54 21.12 -25.94
N ARG A 32 -22.19 20.09 -26.51
CA ARG A 32 -22.57 18.86 -25.80
C ARG A 32 -21.49 17.79 -25.96
N ASP A 33 -21.49 16.81 -25.05
CA ASP A 33 -20.58 15.66 -25.02
C ASP A 33 -19.09 16.03 -24.90
N VAL A 34 -18.80 17.09 -24.14
CA VAL A 34 -17.43 17.49 -23.85
C VAL A 34 -16.88 16.61 -22.73
N ALA A 35 -15.74 15.96 -22.98
CA ALA A 35 -15.05 15.19 -21.96
C ALA A 35 -14.55 16.11 -20.84
N GLN A 36 -15.11 15.95 -19.65
CA GLN A 36 -14.78 16.69 -18.43
C GLN A 36 -14.23 15.72 -17.38
N THR A 37 -13.32 16.20 -16.53
CA THR A 37 -12.81 15.42 -15.39
C THR A 37 -13.32 16.05 -14.11
N THR A 38 -14.22 15.36 -13.41
CA THR A 38 -14.69 15.76 -12.07
C THR A 38 -13.77 15.17 -11.02
N VAL A 39 -13.33 16.01 -10.09
CA VAL A 39 -12.47 15.64 -8.97
C VAL A 39 -13.32 15.58 -7.70
N ASN A 40 -13.21 14.51 -6.93
CA ASN A 40 -13.88 14.39 -5.64
C ASN A 40 -12.89 13.87 -4.61
N PHE A 41 -13.09 14.28 -3.36
CA PHE A 41 -12.36 13.76 -2.21
C PHE A 41 -13.33 13.00 -1.32
N ARG A 42 -12.94 11.79 -0.88
CA ARG A 42 -13.76 10.97 0.02
C ARG A 42 -12.90 10.38 1.13
N ASN A 43 -13.55 9.65 2.04
CA ASN A 43 -12.89 8.93 3.13
C ASN A 43 -11.99 9.85 3.97
N HIS A 44 -12.52 11.02 4.33
CA HIS A 44 -11.84 12.02 5.15
C HIS A 44 -11.46 11.43 6.51
N ARG A 45 -10.16 11.42 6.82
CA ARG A 45 -9.62 10.89 8.06
C ARG A 45 -8.71 11.93 8.70
N LEU A 46 -9.04 12.35 9.92
CA LEU A 46 -8.16 13.17 10.74
C LEU A 46 -7.26 12.26 11.59
N ALA A 47 -5.98 12.59 11.62
CA ALA A 47 -4.97 11.93 12.43
C ALA A 47 -4.09 12.97 13.14
N PHE A 48 -3.45 12.56 14.24
CA PHE A 48 -2.46 13.35 14.98
C PHE A 48 -3.00 14.72 15.43
N LEU A 49 -4.07 14.71 16.23
CA LEU A 49 -4.60 15.93 16.85
C LEU A 49 -3.62 16.45 17.90
N THR A 50 -3.02 17.60 17.64
CA THR A 50 -1.98 18.21 18.49
C THR A 50 -2.19 19.71 18.67
N GLU A 51 -1.48 20.31 19.62
CA GLU A 51 -1.62 21.74 19.93
C GLU A 51 -0.76 22.63 19.02
N SER A 52 0.17 22.04 18.27
CA SER A 52 1.03 22.75 17.32
C SER A 52 1.23 21.99 16.01
N GLU A 53 1.46 22.73 14.93
CA GLU A 53 1.83 22.18 13.62
C GLU A 53 3.13 21.38 13.68
N THR A 54 4.13 21.84 14.43
CA THR A 54 5.43 21.16 14.57
C THR A 54 5.25 19.75 15.14
N GLU A 55 4.38 19.61 16.13
CA GLU A 55 4.06 18.32 16.75
C GLU A 55 3.29 17.40 15.78
N THR A 56 2.31 17.91 15.03
CA THR A 56 1.61 17.13 14.00
C THR A 56 2.60 16.63 12.93
N ARG A 57 3.52 17.49 12.49
CA ARG A 57 4.55 17.14 11.50
C ARG A 57 5.52 16.10 12.06
N TRP A 58 5.85 16.16 13.34
CA TRP A 58 6.68 15.14 13.99
C TRP A 58 5.98 13.79 14.00
N GLU A 59 4.72 13.73 14.41
CA GLU A 59 3.94 12.48 14.39
C GLU A 59 3.79 11.90 12.98
N LEU A 60 3.60 12.75 11.96
CA LEU A 60 3.62 12.31 10.56
C LEU A 60 4.96 11.68 10.16
N LYS A 61 6.08 12.31 10.51
CA LYS A 61 7.43 11.79 10.22
C LYS A 61 7.69 10.47 10.94
N LYS A 62 7.27 10.37 12.20
CA LYS A 62 7.36 9.14 12.98
C LYS A 62 6.54 8.01 12.34
N GLN A 63 5.29 8.29 11.97
CA GLN A 63 4.44 7.30 11.28
C GLN A 63 5.03 6.85 9.94
N ALA A 64 5.62 7.77 9.18
CA ALA A 64 6.33 7.48 7.94
C ALA A 64 7.55 6.57 8.19
N PHE A 65 8.32 6.86 9.24
CA PHE A 65 9.46 6.04 9.64
C PHE A 65 9.03 4.63 10.08
N ASP A 66 8.02 4.53 10.93
CA ASP A 66 7.46 3.24 11.39
C ASP A 66 6.99 2.39 10.20
N TYR A 67 6.38 3.00 9.19
CA TYR A 67 6.01 2.30 7.95
C TYR A 67 7.22 1.72 7.19
N LEU A 68 8.34 2.46 7.10
CA LEU A 68 9.57 1.96 6.48
C LEU A 68 10.17 0.78 7.27
N ILE A 69 10.10 0.83 8.61
CA ILE A 69 10.52 -0.27 9.47
C ILE A 69 9.64 -1.50 9.26
N GLU A 70 8.31 -1.33 9.13
CA GLU A 70 7.41 -2.43 8.80
C GLU A 70 7.76 -3.09 7.46
N ILE A 71 8.14 -2.31 6.44
CA ILE A 71 8.58 -2.86 5.15
C ILE A 71 9.86 -3.67 5.30
N ALA A 72 10.85 -3.12 6.01
CA ALA A 72 12.11 -3.81 6.27
C ALA A 72 11.86 -5.15 6.99
N LEU A 73 10.97 -5.15 7.99
CA LEU A 73 10.56 -6.35 8.71
C LEU A 73 9.84 -7.36 7.80
N LYS A 74 8.92 -6.91 6.95
CA LYS A 74 8.24 -7.77 5.96
C LYS A 74 9.22 -8.44 5.01
N ARG A 75 10.24 -7.71 4.54
CA ARG A 75 11.32 -8.25 3.71
C ARG A 75 12.09 -9.36 4.44
N LEU A 76 12.48 -9.14 5.69
CA LEU A 76 13.15 -10.15 6.52
C LEU A 76 12.29 -11.41 6.70
N ILE A 77 11.01 -11.24 7.00
CA ILE A 77 10.07 -12.35 7.13
C ILE A 77 9.92 -13.11 5.81
N SER A 78 9.80 -12.41 4.67
CA SER A 78 9.67 -13.08 3.36
C SER A 78 10.88 -13.94 3.01
N ILE A 79 12.09 -13.50 3.36
CA ILE A 79 13.32 -14.28 3.14
C ILE A 79 13.29 -15.55 3.98
N ARG A 80 12.92 -15.42 5.27
CA ARG A 80 12.78 -16.57 6.16
C ARG A 80 11.72 -17.55 5.65
N THR A 81 10.56 -17.06 5.25
CA THR A 81 9.49 -17.91 4.69
C THR A 81 9.93 -18.60 3.40
N ARG A 82 10.63 -17.90 2.50
CA ARG A 82 11.17 -18.48 1.26
C ARG A 82 12.19 -19.59 1.57
N ARG A 83 13.09 -19.36 2.52
CA ARG A 83 14.03 -20.38 2.98
C ARG A 83 13.31 -21.62 3.53
N GLU A 84 12.33 -21.44 4.40
CA GLU A 84 11.55 -22.57 4.94
C GLU A 84 10.81 -23.35 3.84
N GLN A 85 10.30 -22.65 2.83
CA GLN A 85 9.67 -23.27 1.66
C GLN A 85 10.66 -24.12 0.87
N LEU A 86 11.84 -23.58 0.55
CA LEU A 86 12.91 -24.31 -0.15
C LEU A 86 13.40 -25.53 0.64
N GLU A 87 13.54 -25.41 1.96
CA GLU A 87 13.91 -26.54 2.81
C GLU A 87 12.82 -27.65 2.81
N ARG A 88 11.53 -27.28 2.77
CA ARG A 88 10.42 -28.24 2.62
C ARG A 88 10.44 -28.89 1.24
N GLU A 89 10.66 -28.11 0.20
CA GLU A 89 10.76 -28.59 -1.18
C GLU A 89 11.92 -29.59 -1.33
N GLN A 90 13.10 -29.26 -0.80
CA GLN A 90 14.26 -30.15 -0.77
C GLN A 90 13.93 -31.49 -0.10
N ARG A 91 13.31 -31.47 1.09
CA ARG A 91 12.91 -32.70 1.80
C ARG A 91 11.94 -33.54 0.96
N HIS A 92 10.99 -32.88 0.30
CA HIS A 92 10.02 -33.55 -0.56
C HIS A 92 10.69 -34.18 -1.80
N LEU A 93 11.62 -33.49 -2.45
CA LEU A 93 12.39 -34.01 -3.59
C LEU A 93 13.26 -35.21 -3.17
N LEU A 94 13.92 -35.15 -2.01
CA LEU A 94 14.70 -36.27 -1.47
C LEU A 94 13.82 -37.50 -1.18
N GLN A 95 12.62 -37.29 -0.62
CA GLN A 95 11.66 -38.37 -0.39
C GLN A 95 11.19 -39.00 -1.71
N LYS A 96 10.92 -38.18 -2.74
CA LYS A 96 10.58 -38.68 -4.08
C LYS A 96 11.72 -39.52 -4.68
N GLN A 97 12.96 -39.03 -4.61
CA GLN A 97 14.14 -39.76 -5.09
C GLN A 97 14.31 -41.10 -4.35
N ALA A 98 14.17 -41.11 -3.02
CA ALA A 98 14.27 -42.34 -2.23
C ALA A 98 13.18 -43.37 -2.59
N ARG A 99 11.95 -42.91 -2.88
CA ARG A 99 10.86 -43.78 -3.33
C ARG A 99 11.15 -44.39 -4.70
N LEU A 100 11.64 -43.59 -5.65
CA LEU A 100 12.02 -44.08 -6.99
C LEU A 100 13.18 -45.08 -6.93
N LEU A 101 14.19 -44.84 -6.11
CA LEU A 101 15.28 -45.80 -5.91
C LEU A 101 14.80 -47.09 -5.23
N LYS A 102 13.83 -46.98 -4.30
CA LYS A 102 13.26 -48.13 -3.62
C LYS A 102 12.35 -48.96 -4.53
N SER A 103 11.52 -48.34 -5.36
CA SER A 103 10.76 -49.05 -6.41
C SER A 103 11.73 -49.69 -7.39
N ALA A 104 12.70 -48.88 -7.86
CA ALA A 104 13.99 -49.22 -8.51
C ALA A 104 14.47 -50.67 -8.25
N LYS A 105 14.71 -50.86 -6.96
CA LYS A 105 15.34 -52.04 -6.39
C LYS A 105 14.40 -53.23 -6.24
N LEU A 106 13.09 -52.98 -6.18
CA LEU A 106 12.05 -54.01 -6.01
C LEU A 106 11.50 -54.51 -7.35
N GLY A 107 11.91 -53.94 -8.49
CA GLY A 107 11.40 -54.34 -9.81
C GLY A 107 9.92 -53.99 -10.00
N LEU A 108 9.43 -52.99 -9.26
CA LEU A 108 8.01 -52.60 -9.21
C LEU A 108 7.71 -51.40 -10.13
N GLU A 109 8.66 -50.99 -10.98
CA GLU A 109 8.51 -49.88 -11.93
C GLU A 109 7.27 -50.03 -12.82
N PRO A 110 6.92 -51.23 -13.34
CA PRO A 110 5.75 -51.41 -14.19
C PRO A 110 4.39 -51.29 -13.46
N LEU A 111 4.38 -51.33 -12.12
CA LEU A 111 3.18 -51.29 -11.29
C LEU A 111 2.87 -49.91 -10.71
N LEU A 112 3.74 -48.92 -10.95
CA LEU A 112 3.44 -47.53 -10.62
C LEU A 112 2.46 -47.00 -11.68
N GLU A 113 1.24 -46.67 -11.25
CA GLU A 113 0.17 -46.15 -12.13
C GLU A 113 0.71 -45.04 -13.04
N THR A 114 0.54 -45.22 -14.34
CA THR A 114 0.83 -44.25 -15.41
C THR A 114 -0.19 -43.11 -15.40
N GLY A 115 -0.31 -42.42 -14.26
CA GLY A 115 -1.09 -41.21 -14.06
C GLY A 115 -0.22 -39.98 -14.23
N SER A 116 -0.19 -39.45 -15.45
CA SER A 116 0.43 -38.19 -15.93
C SER A 116 1.97 -38.16 -16.14
N PRO A 117 2.48 -37.53 -17.24
CA PRO A 117 3.89 -37.57 -17.65
C PRO A 117 4.80 -36.59 -16.91
N GLU A 118 4.32 -35.91 -15.87
CA GLU A 118 5.13 -34.91 -15.16
C GLU A 118 5.85 -35.54 -13.96
N VAL A 119 7.16 -35.74 -14.14
CA VAL A 119 8.19 -35.89 -13.09
C VAL A 119 8.35 -37.29 -12.46
N HIS A 120 8.69 -38.29 -13.30
CA HIS A 120 9.39 -39.50 -12.85
C HIS A 120 10.78 -39.67 -13.48
N ASP A 121 11.35 -38.61 -14.07
CA ASP A 121 12.74 -38.62 -14.52
C ASP A 121 13.68 -38.33 -13.33
N PRO A 122 14.54 -39.30 -12.92
CA PRO A 122 15.54 -39.08 -11.87
C PRO A 122 16.44 -37.87 -12.18
N ALA A 123 16.74 -37.61 -13.45
CA ALA A 123 17.57 -36.49 -13.86
C ALA A 123 16.88 -35.14 -13.62
N ALA A 124 15.55 -35.08 -13.79
CA ALA A 124 14.75 -33.90 -13.50
C ALA A 124 14.71 -33.60 -11.98
N ILE A 125 14.54 -34.62 -11.14
CA ILE A 125 14.58 -34.49 -9.68
C ILE A 125 15.97 -34.02 -9.21
N ASP A 126 17.04 -34.60 -9.76
CA ASP A 126 18.41 -34.18 -9.46
C ASP A 126 18.70 -32.74 -9.88
N ARG A 127 18.14 -32.29 -11.01
CA ARG A 127 18.23 -30.88 -11.44
C ARG A 127 17.53 -29.95 -10.46
N GLN A 128 16.27 -30.26 -10.11
CA GLN A 128 15.52 -29.47 -9.12
C GLN A 128 16.23 -29.42 -7.76
N LEU A 129 16.81 -30.54 -7.32
CA LEU A 129 17.55 -30.60 -6.07
C LEU A 129 18.82 -29.73 -6.10
N ARG A 130 19.53 -29.66 -7.23
CA ARG A 130 20.67 -28.76 -7.42
C ARG A 130 20.25 -27.30 -7.39
N GLU A 131 19.15 -26.95 -8.06
CA GLU A 131 18.61 -25.58 -8.09
C GLU A 131 18.22 -25.12 -6.68
N VAL A 132 17.43 -25.92 -5.95
CA VAL A 132 17.00 -25.62 -4.58
C VAL A 132 18.20 -25.51 -3.63
N ARG A 133 19.23 -26.36 -3.77
CA ARG A 133 20.46 -26.27 -2.98
C ARG A 133 21.23 -24.98 -3.25
N ALA A 134 21.40 -24.63 -4.52
CA ALA A 134 22.08 -23.38 -4.90
C ALA A 134 21.35 -22.15 -4.33
N GLU A 135 20.02 -22.12 -4.40
CA GLU A 135 19.22 -21.03 -3.82
C GLU A 135 19.34 -20.98 -2.28
N LEU A 136 19.31 -22.12 -1.59
CA LEU A 136 19.51 -22.20 -0.14
C LEU A 136 20.91 -21.77 0.30
N ASP A 137 21.94 -22.14 -0.46
CA ASP A 137 23.33 -21.78 -0.15
C ASP A 137 23.55 -20.28 -0.32
N GLN A 138 23.00 -19.67 -1.38
CA GLN A 138 23.02 -18.23 -1.57
C GLN A 138 22.32 -17.51 -0.41
N MET A 139 21.14 -17.96 -0.01
CA MET A 139 20.40 -17.36 1.12
C MET A 139 21.13 -17.49 2.46
N ARG A 140 21.94 -18.53 2.65
CA ARG A 140 22.76 -18.71 3.88
C ARG A 140 23.94 -17.76 3.92
N ALA A 141 24.60 -17.53 2.78
CA ALA A 141 25.70 -16.57 2.69
C ALA A 141 25.23 -15.16 3.06
N ASP A 142 23.98 -14.81 2.73
CA ASP A 142 23.46 -13.46 2.91
C ASP A 142 22.70 -13.24 4.25
N SER A 143 22.62 -14.23 5.15
CA SER A 143 21.75 -14.17 6.34
C SER A 143 22.32 -14.89 7.57
N ALA A 144 23.65 -14.90 7.75
CA ALA A 144 24.28 -15.68 8.81
C ALA A 144 24.35 -14.94 10.15
N THR A 145 24.23 -13.60 10.15
CA THR A 145 24.53 -12.76 11.32
C THR A 145 23.47 -11.69 11.61
N ILE A 146 23.53 -11.11 12.82
CA ILE A 146 22.66 -9.99 13.20
C ILE A 146 23.00 -8.75 12.36
N GLU A 147 24.27 -8.59 12.02
CA GLU A 147 24.80 -7.54 11.17
C GLU A 147 24.17 -7.59 9.78
N ASP A 148 24.00 -8.78 9.20
CA ASP A 148 23.31 -8.94 7.90
C ASP A 148 21.84 -8.51 7.98
N HIS A 149 21.17 -8.83 9.08
CA HIS A 149 19.79 -8.39 9.29
C HIS A 149 19.69 -6.86 9.45
N LEU A 150 20.62 -6.25 10.19
CA LEU A 150 20.68 -4.81 10.37
C LEU A 150 20.98 -4.10 9.04
N GLU A 151 21.91 -4.62 8.24
CA GLU A 151 22.27 -4.07 6.93
C GLU A 151 21.08 -4.13 5.96
N ARG A 152 20.24 -5.17 6.06
CA ARG A 152 18.99 -5.25 5.28
C ARG A 152 17.97 -4.19 5.70
N VAL A 153 17.83 -3.95 7.01
CA VAL A 153 17.00 -2.83 7.49
C VAL A 153 17.57 -1.51 6.97
N ALA A 154 18.87 -1.29 7.11
CA ALA A 154 19.56 -0.09 6.64
C ALA A 154 19.37 0.11 5.13
N SER A 155 19.48 -0.94 4.31
CA SER A 155 19.26 -0.87 2.87
C SER A 155 17.86 -0.37 2.51
N THR A 156 16.83 -0.80 3.25
CA THR A 156 15.45 -0.32 3.06
C THR A 156 15.32 1.15 3.44
N LEU A 157 16.05 1.60 4.46
CA LEU A 157 16.05 3.00 4.92
C LEU A 157 16.94 3.92 4.07
N ARG A 158 17.86 3.39 3.25
CA ARG A 158 18.69 4.18 2.33
C ARG A 158 17.93 4.65 1.09
N GLU A 159 16.88 3.93 0.70
CA GLU A 159 16.06 4.22 -0.48
C GLU A 159 14.58 4.37 -0.10
N PRO A 160 14.23 5.27 0.85
CA PRO A 160 12.86 5.41 1.35
C PRO A 160 11.88 5.80 0.23
N GLU A 161 12.33 6.50 -0.80
CA GLU A 161 11.55 6.90 -1.97
C GLU A 161 11.04 5.73 -2.82
N GLN A 162 11.61 4.52 -2.69
CA GLN A 162 11.02 3.34 -3.33
C GLN A 162 9.75 2.86 -2.63
N HIS A 163 9.54 3.32 -1.39
CA HIS A 163 8.52 2.81 -0.50
C HIS A 163 7.49 3.86 -0.11
N LEU A 164 7.94 5.10 0.08
CA LEU A 164 7.13 6.23 0.50
C LEU A 164 7.55 7.44 -0.32
N ARG A 165 6.62 7.97 -1.11
CA ARG A 165 6.82 9.18 -1.90
C ARG A 165 5.76 10.21 -1.56
N MET A 166 6.16 11.48 -1.62
CA MET A 166 5.24 12.59 -1.59
C MET A 166 5.36 13.35 -2.91
N GLU A 167 4.24 13.55 -3.58
CA GLU A 167 4.15 14.26 -4.85
C GLU A 167 3.22 15.45 -4.67
N GLN A 168 3.74 16.65 -4.91
CA GLN A 168 2.89 17.84 -4.92
C GLN A 168 2.02 17.83 -6.18
N VAL A 169 0.71 17.98 -5.99
CA VAL A 169 -0.28 18.07 -7.06
C VAL A 169 -0.94 19.44 -7.02
N THR A 170 -1.05 20.06 -8.19
CA THR A 170 -1.79 21.31 -8.37
C THR A 170 -2.94 21.09 -9.34
N LEU A 171 -4.15 21.46 -8.94
CA LEU A 171 -5.37 21.36 -9.73
C LEU A 171 -6.12 22.69 -9.74
N THR A 172 -6.60 23.10 -10.91
CA THR A 172 -7.51 24.23 -11.05
C THR A 172 -8.92 23.69 -11.27
N LEU A 173 -9.83 23.95 -10.34
CA LEU A 173 -11.20 23.42 -10.31
C LEU A 173 -12.22 24.56 -10.35
N ASP A 174 -13.33 24.37 -11.05
CA ASP A 174 -14.48 25.27 -10.92
C ASP A 174 -15.35 24.93 -9.69
N HIS A 175 -16.43 25.70 -9.50
CA HIS A 175 -17.41 25.49 -8.43
C HIS A 175 -18.15 24.13 -8.48
N MET A 176 -18.06 23.39 -9.60
CA MET A 176 -18.60 22.05 -9.77
C MET A 176 -17.53 20.96 -9.61
N ASN A 177 -16.34 21.30 -9.11
CA ASN A 177 -15.18 20.43 -8.98
C ASN A 177 -14.70 19.82 -10.32
N GLN A 178 -14.95 20.50 -11.44
CA GLN A 178 -14.44 20.10 -12.75
C GLN A 178 -13.06 20.70 -12.99
N LYS A 179 -12.13 19.91 -13.53
CA LYS A 179 -10.81 20.43 -13.94
C LYS A 179 -10.97 21.44 -15.06
N VAL A 180 -10.35 22.61 -14.87
CA VAL A 180 -10.36 23.71 -15.83
C VAL A 180 -8.95 23.91 -16.39
N ALA A 181 -8.86 24.19 -17.69
CA ALA A 181 -7.59 24.52 -18.33
C ALA A 181 -7.06 25.89 -17.84
N PRO A 182 -5.73 26.10 -17.76
CA PRO A 182 -5.14 27.32 -17.21
C PRO A 182 -5.59 28.64 -17.88
N ASN A 183 -5.97 28.57 -19.16
CA ASN A 183 -6.37 29.74 -19.97
C ASN A 183 -7.89 29.88 -20.15
N SER A 184 -8.69 29.19 -19.33
CA SER A 184 -10.15 29.26 -19.41
C SER A 184 -10.69 30.55 -18.80
N SER A 185 -11.77 31.07 -19.38
CA SER A 185 -12.54 32.19 -18.81
C SER A 185 -13.47 31.79 -17.66
N ARG A 186 -13.55 30.50 -17.34
CA ARG A 186 -14.39 29.98 -16.24
C ARG A 186 -13.82 30.41 -14.88
N VAL A 187 -14.72 30.84 -13.98
CA VAL A 187 -14.36 31.10 -12.58
C VAL A 187 -13.91 29.79 -11.93
N ALA A 188 -12.65 29.75 -11.53
CA ALA A 188 -12.00 28.57 -10.97
C ALA A 188 -11.05 28.94 -9.83
N SER A 189 -10.76 27.95 -8.98
CA SER A 189 -9.82 28.06 -7.87
C SER A 189 -8.71 27.02 -8.03
N THR A 190 -7.48 27.44 -7.77
CA THR A 190 -6.31 26.55 -7.81
C THR A 190 -6.04 26.01 -6.41
N LEU A 191 -5.93 24.69 -6.31
CA LEU A 191 -5.63 23.94 -5.10
C LEU A 191 -4.27 23.27 -5.27
N THR A 192 -3.42 23.37 -4.25
CA THR A 192 -2.13 22.68 -4.19
C THR A 192 -2.08 21.86 -2.91
N PHE A 193 -1.71 20.59 -3.04
CA PHE A 193 -1.67 19.63 -1.93
C PHE A 193 -0.69 18.50 -2.24
N ASP A 194 -0.34 17.69 -1.25
CA ASP A 194 0.61 16.59 -1.41
C ASP A 194 -0.13 15.25 -1.48
N ASP A 195 0.13 14.48 -2.51
CA ASP A 195 -0.24 13.08 -2.56
C ASP A 195 0.86 12.23 -1.95
N THR A 196 0.47 11.37 -1.01
CA THR A 196 1.35 10.38 -0.40
C THR A 196 1.13 9.03 -1.08
N LEU A 197 2.21 8.45 -1.60
CA LEU A 197 2.22 7.13 -2.24
C LEU A 197 2.97 6.15 -1.34
N LEU A 198 2.30 5.08 -0.94
CA LEU A 198 2.82 3.99 -0.11
C LEU A 198 2.85 2.72 -0.96
N GLY A 199 4.05 2.24 -1.27
CA GLY A 199 4.23 1.16 -2.25
C GLY A 199 3.60 1.52 -3.60
N ASP A 200 3.06 0.52 -4.30
CA ASP A 200 2.54 0.70 -5.66
C ASP A 200 1.04 1.05 -5.72
N ASP A 201 0.24 0.60 -4.74
CA ASP A 201 -1.22 0.63 -4.86
C ASP A 201 -1.91 1.69 -4.00
N ARG A 202 -1.23 2.20 -2.97
CA ARG A 202 -1.89 3.05 -1.96
C ARG A 202 -1.49 4.51 -2.14
N ARG A 203 -2.42 5.28 -2.69
CA ARG A 203 -2.31 6.74 -2.87
C ARG A 203 -3.41 7.45 -2.12
N PHE A 204 -3.06 8.48 -1.35
CA PHE A 204 -4.01 9.38 -0.73
C PHE A 204 -3.43 10.79 -0.65
N THR A 205 -4.30 11.80 -0.66
CA THR A 205 -3.90 13.20 -0.45
C THR A 205 -3.77 13.46 1.04
N THR A 206 -2.69 14.14 1.43
CA THR A 206 -2.40 14.55 2.81
C THR A 206 -2.39 16.07 2.89
N LEU A 207 -3.12 16.60 3.85
CA LEU A 207 -3.20 18.02 4.14
C LEU A 207 -2.90 18.25 5.61
N LEU A 208 -2.07 19.24 5.91
CA LEU A 208 -1.99 19.75 7.27
C LEU A 208 -3.11 20.76 7.48
N VAL A 209 -3.97 20.50 8.46
CA VAL A 209 -5.13 21.33 8.76
C VAL A 209 -5.02 21.94 10.15
N ARG A 210 -5.63 23.11 10.29
CA ARG A 210 -5.76 23.86 11.53
C ARG A 210 -7.21 24.26 11.68
N PHE A 211 -7.81 23.99 12.84
CA PHE A 211 -9.19 24.41 13.10
C PHE A 211 -9.35 24.92 14.54
N PRO A 212 -10.22 25.92 14.77
CA PRO A 212 -10.58 26.35 16.12
C PRO A 212 -11.32 25.25 16.86
N THR A 213 -10.98 25.04 18.12
CA THR A 213 -11.68 24.06 18.96
C THR A 213 -13.15 24.42 19.18
N SER A 214 -13.49 25.71 19.07
CA SER A 214 -14.88 26.20 19.12
C SER A 214 -15.76 25.71 17.97
N GLU A 215 -15.17 25.26 16.86
CA GLU A 215 -15.90 24.70 15.71
C GLU A 215 -16.11 23.19 15.82
N ILE A 216 -15.52 22.55 16.83
CA ILE A 216 -15.73 21.12 17.08
C ILE A 216 -17.17 20.93 17.52
N LEU A 217 -17.90 20.12 16.74
CA LEU A 217 -19.27 19.77 17.08
C LEU A 217 -19.30 19.07 18.45
N PRO A 218 -20.28 19.41 19.32
CA PRO A 218 -20.44 18.70 20.57
C PRO A 218 -20.63 17.21 20.27
N LYS A 219 -20.13 16.36 21.18
CA LYS A 219 -20.30 14.91 21.04
C LYS A 219 -21.79 14.62 20.88
N PRO A 220 -22.23 13.99 19.77
CA PRO A 220 -23.63 13.65 19.60
C PRO A 220 -24.06 12.75 20.75
N ASP A 221 -25.14 13.13 21.43
CA ASP A 221 -25.75 12.30 22.45
C ASP A 221 -26.62 11.25 21.75
N PHE A 222 -26.02 10.09 21.49
CA PHE A 222 -26.70 8.98 20.83
C PHE A 222 -27.92 8.47 21.60
N PHE A 223 -28.04 8.75 22.91
CA PHE A 223 -29.24 8.38 23.69
C PHE A 223 -30.40 9.33 23.43
N GLU A 224 -30.14 10.63 23.35
CA GLU A 224 -31.13 11.65 22.92
C GLU A 224 -31.61 11.41 21.48
N GLU A 225 -30.68 11.09 20.57
CA GLU A 225 -30.99 10.77 19.16
C GLU A 225 -31.85 9.50 19.05
N ALA A 226 -31.53 8.46 19.84
CA ALA A 226 -32.31 7.22 19.88
C ALA A 226 -33.70 7.43 20.50
N HIS A 227 -33.82 8.25 21.55
CA HIS A 227 -35.12 8.58 22.14
C HIS A 227 -36.02 9.37 21.17
N ARG A 228 -35.46 10.28 20.35
CA ARG A 228 -36.20 10.96 19.29
C ARG A 228 -36.70 10.02 18.19
N LEU A 229 -35.92 9.00 17.82
CA LEU A 229 -36.32 8.03 16.80
C LEU A 229 -37.36 7.01 17.30
N LEU A 230 -37.46 6.79 18.62
CA LEU A 230 -38.45 5.91 19.25
C LEU A 230 -39.75 6.63 19.65
N THR A 231 -39.79 7.96 19.56
CA THR A 231 -40.98 8.78 19.89
C THR A 231 -41.65 9.41 18.67
N LEU A 232 -41.17 9.09 17.46
CA LEU A 232 -41.85 9.28 16.17
C LEU A 232 -42.62 8.02 15.76
#